data_AF-A0A2V8Z4Q6-F1
#
_entry.id   AF-A0A2V8Z4Q6-F1
#
_cell.length_a   1.000
_cell.length_b   1.000
_cell.length_c   1.000
_cell.angle_alpha   90.00
_cell.angle_beta   90.00
_cell.angle_gamma   90.00
#
_symmetry.space_group_name_H-M   'P 1'
#
loop_
_entity.id
_entity.type
_entity.pdbx_description
1 polymer ?
#
loop_
_entity_poly.entity_id
_entity_poly.type
_entity_poly.pdbx_seq_one_letter_code
_entity_poly.pdbx_strand_id
1 'polypeptide(L)'
;MLPVAILLGGCGRDANKTVAQAEAKPAAPAVPDEIQSAAESLLGRETQVLLFGDLAKNGKQEFLAANVVPKTPTNNLPGTIVTRAVVAESSDGKWSEVLRCDEHLKNQKGFLGLTPLTSVTGWRLQYEQTENKGLGLYFTPLKGVTDPHILPIGVRWNPETKRYQSLDRAYEHFLSESPSIDTARSKLR
;
A
#
# COMPACT_ATOMS: atom_id res chain seq x y z
N MET A 1 55.41 0.95 54.97
CA MET A 1 54.81 0.70 53.64
C MET A 1 53.34 0.36 53.86
N LEU A 2 52.48 1.20 53.26
CA LEU A 2 51.05 1.05 52.95
C LEU A 2 49.97 0.96 54.06
N PRO A 3 48.84 1.68 53.90
CA PRO A 3 47.79 1.90 54.90
C PRO A 3 46.64 0.88 54.79
N VAL A 4 45.83 0.72 55.86
CA VAL A 4 44.54 0.01 55.79
C VAL A 4 43.41 0.99 56.11
N ALA A 5 42.42 1.01 55.22
CA ALA A 5 41.42 2.05 55.01
C ALA A 5 40.26 2.03 56.01
N ILE A 6 39.74 3.23 56.29
CA ILE A 6 38.36 3.48 56.76
C ILE A 6 37.50 3.59 55.50
N LEU A 7 36.34 2.91 55.43
CA LEU A 7 35.17 3.42 54.71
C LEU A 7 33.87 2.86 55.33
N LEU A 8 32.98 3.80 55.64
CA LEU A 8 31.65 3.66 56.20
C LEU A 8 30.61 3.27 55.13
N GLY A 9 29.56 2.57 55.58
CA GLY A 9 28.16 2.92 55.28
C GLY A 9 27.56 2.57 53.91
N GLY A 10 26.35 1.99 53.94
CA GLY A 10 25.37 2.13 52.86
C GLY A 10 24.68 0.85 52.41
N CYS A 11 23.69 0.37 53.17
CA CYS A 11 22.63 -0.49 52.63
C CYS A 11 21.68 0.39 51.80
N GLY A 12 21.96 0.53 50.50
CA GLY A 12 21.02 1.05 49.51
C GLY A 12 20.59 -0.09 48.60
N ARG A 13 19.42 -0.67 48.85
CA ARG A 13 18.76 -1.58 47.90
C ARG A 13 18.17 -0.72 46.79
N ASP A 14 18.93 -0.49 45.73
CA ASP A 14 18.35 -0.03 44.47
C ASP A 14 17.66 -1.21 43.81
N ALA A 15 16.33 -1.19 43.87
CA ALA A 15 15.47 -2.07 43.11
C ALA A 15 15.78 -1.85 41.64
N ASN A 16 16.48 -2.80 41.03
CA ASN A 16 16.70 -2.88 39.60
C ASN A 16 15.33 -3.02 38.92
N LYS A 17 14.72 -1.89 38.55
CA LYS A 17 13.54 -1.86 37.69
C LYS A 17 13.95 -2.53 36.39
N THR A 18 13.50 -3.77 36.23
CA THR A 18 13.54 -4.50 34.98
C THR A 18 12.90 -3.60 33.93
N VAL A 19 13.72 -3.05 33.03
CA VAL A 19 13.24 -2.37 31.84
C VAL A 19 12.43 -3.42 31.10
N ALA A 20 11.11 -3.23 31.03
CA ALA A 20 10.25 -4.03 30.18
C ALA A 20 10.87 -4.02 28.79
N GLN A 21 11.43 -5.17 28.41
CA GLN A 21 12.00 -5.40 27.09
C GLN A 21 10.85 -5.22 26.12
N ALA A 22 10.78 -4.04 25.51
CA ALA A 22 9.84 -3.78 24.42
C ALA A 22 10.03 -4.91 23.41
N GLU A 23 8.98 -5.69 23.19
CA GLU A 23 8.96 -6.76 22.21
C GLU A 23 9.46 -6.17 20.88
N ALA A 24 10.63 -6.62 20.45
CA ALA A 24 11.19 -6.19 19.18
C ALA A 24 10.19 -6.62 18.10
N LYS A 25 9.49 -5.65 17.51
CA LYS A 25 8.62 -5.86 16.35
C LYS A 25 9.40 -6.70 15.34
N PRO A 26 8.88 -7.86 14.89
CA PRO A 26 9.57 -8.69 13.92
C PRO A 26 10.02 -7.83 12.74
N ALA A 27 11.30 -7.92 12.36
CA ALA A 27 11.81 -7.25 11.18
C ALA A 27 10.98 -7.73 9.98
N ALA A 28 10.46 -6.80 9.20
CA ALA A 28 9.79 -7.14 7.95
C ALA A 28 10.78 -7.98 7.10
N PRO A 29 10.34 -9.06 6.46
CA PRO A 29 11.21 -9.87 5.62
C PRO A 29 11.85 -8.98 4.56
N ALA A 30 13.16 -9.13 4.35
CA ALA A 30 13.86 -8.42 3.30
C ALA A 30 13.21 -8.71 1.94
N VAL A 31 12.97 -7.67 1.15
CA VAL A 31 12.41 -7.79 -0.20
C VAL A 31 13.44 -8.53 -1.06
N PRO A 32 13.09 -9.65 -1.73
CA PRO A 32 14.00 -10.34 -2.63
C PRO A 32 14.46 -9.45 -3.80
N ASP A 33 15.72 -9.57 -4.20
CA ASP A 33 16.34 -8.74 -5.25
C ASP A 33 15.57 -8.79 -6.58
N GLU A 34 15.01 -9.95 -6.93
CA GLU A 34 14.19 -10.10 -8.14
C GLU A 34 12.93 -9.23 -8.09
N ILE A 35 12.25 -9.20 -6.95
CA ILE A 35 11.03 -8.40 -6.73
C ILE A 35 11.38 -6.91 -6.74
N GLN A 36 12.46 -6.53 -6.07
CA GLN A 36 12.93 -5.14 -6.06
C GLN A 36 13.29 -4.68 -7.49
N SER A 37 14.05 -5.50 -8.23
CA SER A 37 14.44 -5.20 -9.62
C SER A 37 13.23 -5.08 -10.55
N ALA A 38 12.25 -5.98 -10.39
CA ALA A 38 11.00 -5.91 -11.15
C ALA A 38 10.20 -4.64 -10.82
N ALA A 39 10.08 -4.29 -9.54
CA ALA A 39 9.39 -3.08 -9.10
C ALA A 39 10.05 -1.82 -9.68
N GLU A 40 11.39 -1.74 -9.65
CA GLU A 40 12.15 -0.65 -10.26
C GLU A 40 11.97 -0.57 -11.77
N SER A 41 11.85 -1.71 -12.45
CA SER A 41 11.57 -1.75 -13.89
C SER A 41 10.18 -1.22 -14.24
N LEU A 42 9.18 -1.38 -13.37
CA LEU A 42 7.79 -0.97 -13.62
C LEU A 42 7.53 0.50 -13.23
N LEU A 43 8.10 0.93 -12.09
CA LEU A 43 7.78 2.21 -11.46
C LEU A 43 8.99 3.17 -11.35
N GLY A 44 10.20 2.70 -11.67
CA GLY A 44 11.45 3.47 -11.58
C GLY A 44 12.18 3.28 -10.25
N ARG A 45 13.41 3.81 -10.16
CA ARG A 45 14.34 3.59 -9.03
C ARG A 45 13.84 4.05 -7.65
N GLU A 46 12.96 5.06 -7.62
CA GLU A 46 12.40 5.61 -6.38
C GLU A 46 11.21 4.79 -5.83
N THR A 47 11.07 3.54 -6.29
CA THR A 47 9.96 2.66 -5.95
C THR A 47 10.22 1.94 -4.64
N GLN A 48 9.18 1.85 -3.82
CA GLN A 48 9.16 1.03 -2.63
C GLN A 48 8.23 -0.16 -2.83
N VAL A 49 8.74 -1.38 -2.58
CA VAL A 49 7.90 -2.57 -2.45
C VAL A 49 7.24 -2.54 -1.06
N LEU A 50 5.91 -2.52 -1.03
CA LEU A 50 5.10 -2.38 0.18
C LEU A 50 4.66 -3.74 0.74
N LEU A 51 4.42 -4.72 -0.15
CA LEU A 51 3.97 -6.06 0.20
C LEU A 51 4.33 -7.03 -0.94
N PHE A 52 4.59 -8.30 -0.62
CA PHE A 52 4.82 -9.35 -1.61
C PHE A 52 4.40 -10.73 -1.09
N GLY A 53 4.15 -11.68 -1.99
CA GLY A 53 3.66 -13.02 -1.70
C GLY A 53 2.43 -13.38 -2.56
N ASP A 54 1.65 -14.36 -2.14
CA ASP A 54 0.34 -14.64 -2.75
C ASP A 54 -0.71 -13.63 -2.26
N LEU A 55 -0.74 -12.46 -2.89
CA LEU A 55 -1.57 -11.32 -2.47
C LEU A 55 -3.04 -11.53 -2.86
N ALA A 56 -3.30 -12.06 -4.06
CA ALA A 56 -4.63 -12.41 -4.55
C ALA A 56 -5.23 -13.70 -3.97
N LYS A 57 -4.46 -14.49 -3.21
CA LYS A 57 -4.84 -15.85 -2.75
C LYS A 57 -5.21 -16.77 -3.92
N ASN A 58 -4.46 -16.65 -5.00
CA ASN A 58 -4.66 -17.39 -6.25
C ASN A 58 -3.50 -18.37 -6.55
N GLY A 59 -2.56 -18.53 -5.61
CA GLY A 59 -1.39 -19.40 -5.74
C GLY A 59 -0.24 -18.82 -6.56
N LYS A 60 -0.35 -17.55 -7.00
CA LYS A 60 0.71 -16.88 -7.76
C LYS A 60 1.46 -15.88 -6.90
N GLN A 61 2.73 -15.70 -7.22
CA GLN A 61 3.53 -14.69 -6.56
C GLN A 61 3.17 -13.30 -7.12
N GLU A 62 2.86 -12.37 -6.22
CA GLU A 62 2.56 -10.98 -6.52
C GLU A 62 3.39 -10.04 -5.63
N PHE A 63 3.53 -8.78 -6.06
CA PHE A 63 3.97 -7.69 -5.20
C PHE A 63 3.15 -6.42 -5.41
N LEU A 64 2.97 -5.66 -4.34
CA LEU A 64 2.49 -4.28 -4.34
C LEU A 64 3.70 -3.35 -4.20
N ALA A 65 3.89 -2.44 -5.16
CA ALA A 65 4.93 -1.42 -5.09
C ALA A 65 4.37 -0.04 -5.40
N ALA A 66 5.01 1.01 -4.88
CA ALA A 66 4.55 2.38 -5.05
C ALA A 66 5.69 3.42 -5.03
N ASN A 67 5.46 4.54 -5.72
CA ASN A 67 6.24 5.77 -5.55
C ASN A 67 5.63 6.57 -4.40
N VAL A 68 6.19 6.41 -3.20
CA VAL A 68 5.72 7.05 -1.97
C VAL A 68 6.22 8.50 -1.92
N VAL A 69 5.33 9.44 -1.57
CA VAL A 69 5.71 10.85 -1.39
C VAL A 69 6.32 11.04 0.02
N PRO A 70 7.61 11.42 0.14
CA PRO A 70 8.25 11.64 1.42
C PRO A 70 7.59 12.81 2.18
N LYS A 71 7.56 12.76 3.51
CA LYS A 71 7.13 13.87 4.39
C LYS A 71 5.69 14.34 4.14
N THR A 72 4.76 13.40 4.01
CA THR A 72 3.32 13.72 3.96
C THR A 72 2.93 14.51 5.23
N PRO A 73 2.32 15.71 5.12
CA PRO A 73 1.80 16.41 6.29
C PRO A 73 0.85 15.50 7.06
N THR A 74 0.98 15.45 8.38
CA THR A 74 0.10 14.74 9.31
C THR A 74 -1.30 15.38 9.28
N ASN A 75 -2.04 15.16 8.19
CA ASN A 75 -3.48 15.16 8.27
C ASN A 75 -3.89 13.79 8.87
N ASN A 76 -4.84 13.78 9.81
CA ASN A 76 -5.24 12.60 10.59
C ASN A 76 -5.87 11.45 9.76
N LEU A 77 -5.83 11.53 8.43
CA LEU A 77 -6.42 10.52 7.55
C LEU A 77 -5.44 9.36 7.32
N PRO A 78 -5.81 8.11 7.63
CA PRO A 78 -4.93 6.96 7.48
C PRO A 78 -4.54 6.72 6.01
N GLY A 79 -3.36 6.14 5.81
CA GLY A 79 -2.84 5.76 4.48
C GLY A 79 -1.62 6.57 4.02
N THR A 80 -0.85 5.95 3.14
CA THR A 80 0.38 6.49 2.56
C THR A 80 0.04 7.28 1.30
N ILE A 81 0.59 8.48 1.15
CA ILE A 81 0.46 9.20 -0.13
C ILE A 81 1.41 8.62 -1.15
N VAL A 82 0.87 8.27 -2.32
CA VAL A 82 1.60 7.73 -3.46
C VAL A 82 1.24 8.52 -4.72
N THR A 83 2.19 8.73 -5.62
CA THR A 83 1.90 9.26 -6.96
C THR A 83 1.57 8.15 -7.95
N ARG A 84 2.16 6.97 -7.72
CA ARG A 84 1.97 5.77 -8.54
C ARG A 84 1.99 4.52 -7.66
N ALA A 85 1.23 3.51 -8.02
CA ALA A 85 1.31 2.17 -7.42
C ALA A 85 1.02 1.09 -8.47
N VAL A 86 1.57 -0.09 -8.27
CA VAL A 86 1.38 -1.26 -9.13
C VAL A 86 1.18 -2.49 -8.28
N VAL A 87 0.27 -3.37 -8.70
CA VAL A 87 0.33 -4.79 -8.33
C VAL A 87 0.84 -5.53 -9.55
N ALA A 88 1.92 -6.27 -9.37
CA ALA A 88 2.50 -7.11 -10.41
C ALA A 88 2.41 -8.57 -10.02
N GLU A 89 2.17 -9.43 -11.00
CA GLU A 89 2.06 -10.88 -10.86
C GLU A 89 3.18 -11.54 -11.68
N SER A 90 3.79 -12.59 -11.11
CA SER A 90 4.77 -13.42 -11.80
C SER A 90 4.09 -14.58 -12.54
N SER A 91 4.41 -14.71 -13.83
CA SER A 91 4.05 -15.86 -14.67
C SER A 91 5.28 -16.29 -15.46
N ASP A 92 5.68 -17.56 -15.35
CA ASP A 92 6.81 -18.12 -16.09
C ASP A 92 8.12 -17.32 -15.91
N GLY A 93 8.36 -16.83 -14.68
CA GLY A 93 9.54 -16.01 -14.35
C GLY A 93 9.51 -14.59 -14.92
N LYS A 94 8.36 -14.14 -15.44
CA LYS A 94 8.16 -12.77 -15.94
C LYS A 94 7.12 -12.05 -15.10
N TRP A 95 7.45 -10.81 -14.75
CA TRP A 95 6.56 -9.92 -14.01
C TRP A 95 5.69 -9.11 -14.97
N SER A 96 4.40 -9.03 -14.67
CA SER A 96 3.45 -8.24 -15.45
C SER A 96 2.51 -7.44 -14.54
N GLU A 97 2.15 -6.23 -14.95
CA GLU A 97 1.20 -5.39 -14.22
C GLU A 97 -0.21 -6.00 -14.29
N VAL A 98 -0.84 -6.25 -13.15
CA VAL A 98 -2.23 -6.71 -13.04
C VAL A 98 -3.16 -5.62 -12.49
N LEU A 99 -2.60 -4.63 -11.80
CA LEU A 99 -3.25 -3.38 -11.39
C LEU A 99 -2.25 -2.23 -11.51
N ARG A 100 -2.68 -1.11 -12.05
CA ARG A 100 -1.90 0.12 -12.15
C ARG A 100 -2.69 1.30 -11.61
N CYS A 101 -2.02 2.10 -10.82
CA CYS A 101 -2.51 3.34 -10.24
C CYS A 101 -1.50 4.44 -10.61
N ASP A 102 -1.88 5.33 -11.53
CA ASP A 102 -1.14 6.55 -11.85
C ASP A 102 -2.11 7.73 -11.66
N GLU A 103 -2.46 8.46 -12.72
CA GLU A 103 -3.55 9.46 -12.71
C GLU A 103 -4.95 8.82 -12.56
N HIS A 104 -5.05 7.52 -12.85
CA HIS A 104 -6.27 6.73 -12.90
C HIS A 104 -6.00 5.30 -12.43
N LEU A 105 -7.04 4.60 -11.96
CA LEU A 105 -6.96 3.18 -11.62
C LEU A 105 -7.31 2.32 -12.83
N LYS A 106 -6.43 1.39 -13.18
CA LYS A 106 -6.59 0.49 -14.32
C LYS A 106 -6.17 -0.93 -13.98
N ASN A 107 -6.78 -1.89 -14.64
CA ASN A 107 -6.26 -3.25 -14.76
C ASN A 107 -6.07 -3.60 -16.25
N GLN A 108 -5.82 -4.88 -16.54
CA GLN A 108 -5.63 -5.40 -17.90
C GLN A 108 -6.84 -5.25 -18.84
N LYS A 109 -8.04 -4.98 -18.30
CA LYS A 109 -9.29 -4.84 -19.06
C LYS A 109 -9.77 -3.39 -19.22
N GLY A 110 -9.22 -2.46 -18.46
CA GLY A 110 -9.55 -1.05 -18.61
C GLY A 110 -9.49 -0.29 -17.29
N PHE A 111 -10.22 0.80 -17.24
CA PHE A 111 -10.34 1.66 -16.07
C PHE A 111 -11.32 1.05 -15.06
N LEU A 112 -10.95 1.08 -13.78
CA LEU A 112 -11.80 0.56 -12.74
C LEU A 112 -13.00 1.47 -12.50
N GLY A 113 -14.12 0.88 -12.04
CA GLY A 113 -15.28 1.64 -11.59
C GLY A 113 -14.92 2.65 -10.51
N LEU A 114 -15.69 3.74 -10.44
CA LEU A 114 -15.50 4.87 -9.51
C LEU A 114 -14.20 5.68 -9.72
N THR A 115 -13.32 5.27 -10.64
CA THR A 115 -12.14 6.07 -11.03
C THR A 115 -12.58 7.48 -11.46
N PRO A 116 -11.98 8.56 -10.91
CA PRO A 116 -12.30 9.92 -11.32
C PRO A 116 -12.11 10.13 -12.83
N LEU A 117 -13.01 10.89 -13.47
CA LEU A 117 -12.89 11.23 -14.89
C LEU A 117 -11.78 12.26 -15.17
N THR A 118 -11.48 13.08 -14.16
CA THR A 118 -10.38 14.03 -14.17
C THR A 118 -9.14 13.36 -13.58
N SER A 119 -7.99 13.51 -14.22
CA SER A 119 -6.72 13.05 -13.69
C SER A 119 -6.46 13.62 -12.30
N VAL A 120 -5.87 12.79 -11.43
CA VAL A 120 -5.47 13.18 -10.08
C VAL A 120 -3.95 13.23 -9.99
N THR A 121 -3.43 14.03 -9.05
CA THR A 121 -1.98 14.20 -8.85
C THR A 121 -1.37 13.11 -7.96
N GLY A 122 -2.21 12.30 -7.32
CA GLY A 122 -1.81 11.18 -6.50
C GLY A 122 -2.98 10.60 -5.72
N TRP A 123 -2.66 9.63 -4.88
CA TRP A 123 -3.61 8.86 -4.11
C TRP A 123 -3.14 8.72 -2.68
N ARG A 124 -4.08 8.74 -1.74
CA ARG A 124 -3.87 8.17 -0.43
C ARG A 124 -4.24 6.69 -0.51
N LEU A 125 -3.22 5.84 -0.38
CA LEU A 125 -3.32 4.39 -0.43
C LEU A 125 -3.36 3.82 0.98
N GLN A 126 -4.41 3.06 1.28
CA GLN A 126 -4.44 2.12 2.40
C GLN A 126 -4.49 0.71 1.82
N TYR A 127 -3.89 -0.24 2.54
CA TYR A 127 -3.93 -1.64 2.16
C TYR A 127 -3.98 -2.54 3.38
N GLU A 128 -4.63 -3.67 3.23
CA GLU A 128 -4.72 -4.73 4.23
C GLU A 128 -4.61 -6.08 3.52
N GLN A 129 -4.09 -7.09 4.21
CA GLN A 129 -4.09 -8.46 3.72
C GLN A 129 -4.85 -9.33 4.70
N THR A 130 -5.80 -10.09 4.19
CA THR A 130 -6.66 -10.96 4.98
C THR A 130 -6.56 -12.40 4.45
N GLU A 131 -6.75 -13.38 5.31
CA GLU A 131 -6.61 -14.80 4.93
C GLU A 131 -7.62 -15.20 3.85
N ASN A 132 -8.89 -14.83 4.03
CA ASN A 132 -9.99 -15.25 3.15
C ASN A 132 -10.12 -14.42 1.88
N LYS A 133 -9.70 -13.17 1.94
CA LYS A 133 -10.06 -12.13 0.99
C LYS A 133 -8.84 -11.59 0.23
N GLY A 134 -7.63 -12.01 0.62
CA GLY A 134 -6.38 -11.55 0.03
C GLY A 134 -6.13 -10.08 0.31
N LEU A 135 -5.44 -9.44 -0.63
CA LEU A 135 -5.13 -8.02 -0.63
C LEU A 135 -6.38 -7.17 -0.86
N GLY A 136 -6.66 -6.29 0.11
CA GLY A 136 -7.56 -5.16 -0.01
C GLY A 136 -6.77 -3.88 -0.22
N LEU A 137 -7.15 -3.10 -1.24
CA LEU A 137 -6.58 -1.78 -1.53
C LEU A 137 -7.68 -0.74 -1.46
N TYR A 138 -7.39 0.41 -0.87
CA TYR A 138 -8.32 1.52 -0.78
C TYR A 138 -7.63 2.80 -1.25
N PHE A 139 -8.12 3.34 -2.35
CA PHE A 139 -7.55 4.50 -3.02
C PHE A 139 -8.44 5.73 -2.84
N THR A 140 -7.97 6.72 -2.09
CA THR A 140 -8.63 8.03 -2.02
C THR A 140 -7.89 9.02 -2.92
N PRO A 141 -8.54 9.62 -3.93
CA PRO A 141 -7.89 10.56 -4.83
C PRO A 141 -7.48 11.83 -4.10
N LEU A 142 -6.26 12.31 -4.35
CA LEU A 142 -5.84 13.63 -3.90
C LEU A 142 -6.41 14.69 -4.85
N LYS A 143 -7.57 15.24 -4.49
CA LYS A 143 -8.16 16.41 -5.13
C LYS A 143 -7.93 17.62 -4.24
N GLY A 144 -7.15 18.60 -4.70
CA GLY A 144 -7.04 19.94 -4.09
C GLY A 144 -7.24 19.98 -2.56
N VAL A 145 -8.16 20.82 -2.08
CA VAL A 145 -8.54 20.85 -0.66
C VAL A 145 -9.17 19.51 -0.29
N THR A 146 -8.53 18.78 0.61
CA THR A 146 -8.96 17.47 1.12
C THR A 146 -10.42 17.54 1.60
N ASP A 147 -11.35 16.96 0.84
CA ASP A 147 -12.70 16.69 1.36
C ASP A 147 -12.67 15.37 2.13
N PRO A 148 -12.84 15.40 3.47
CA PRO A 148 -12.80 14.19 4.29
C PRO A 148 -13.96 13.23 4.02
N HIS A 149 -14.99 13.64 3.26
CA HIS A 149 -16.13 12.79 2.92
C HIS A 149 -15.92 11.97 1.64
N ILE A 150 -14.78 12.13 0.96
CA ILE A 150 -14.47 11.29 -0.21
C ILE A 150 -14.19 9.86 0.26
N LEU A 151 -15.17 8.99 0.04
CA LEU A 151 -15.03 7.56 0.27
C LEU A 151 -13.95 6.98 -0.64
N PRO A 152 -13.01 6.17 -0.09
CA PRO A 152 -12.03 5.44 -0.88
C PRO A 152 -12.67 4.57 -1.97
N ILE A 153 -11.92 4.32 -3.04
CA ILE A 153 -12.24 3.30 -4.02
C ILE A 153 -11.61 2.01 -3.52
N GLY A 154 -12.43 1.06 -3.10
CA GLY A 154 -11.96 -0.28 -2.71
C GLY A 154 -11.63 -1.09 -3.95
N VAL A 155 -10.51 -1.80 -3.95
CA VAL A 155 -10.05 -2.65 -5.06
C VAL A 155 -9.57 -3.99 -4.49
N ARG A 156 -10.08 -5.09 -5.05
CA ARG A 156 -9.75 -6.46 -4.59
C ARG A 156 -9.68 -7.42 -5.79
N TRP A 157 -8.97 -8.53 -5.62
CA TRP A 157 -8.99 -9.62 -6.60
C TRP A 157 -10.39 -10.22 -6.71
N ASN A 158 -10.94 -10.25 -7.92
CA ASN A 158 -12.17 -10.98 -8.22
C ASN A 158 -11.81 -12.39 -8.71
N PRO A 159 -12.14 -13.46 -7.97
CA PRO A 159 -11.82 -14.83 -8.37
C PRO A 159 -12.61 -15.32 -9.59
N GLU A 160 -13.80 -14.77 -9.85
CA GLU A 160 -14.63 -15.14 -11.00
C GLU A 160 -14.03 -14.61 -12.31
N THR A 161 -13.54 -13.37 -12.25
CA THR A 161 -13.03 -12.65 -13.43
C THR A 161 -11.50 -12.66 -13.55
N LYS A 162 -10.83 -13.20 -12.52
CA LYS A 162 -9.38 -13.40 -12.38
C LYS A 162 -8.56 -12.12 -12.60
N ARG A 163 -8.98 -11.04 -11.95
CA ARG A 163 -8.30 -9.73 -11.97
C ARG A 163 -8.72 -8.86 -10.81
N TYR A 164 -7.91 -7.85 -10.49
CA TYR A 164 -8.28 -6.81 -9.54
C TYR A 164 -9.40 -5.93 -10.09
N GLN A 165 -10.50 -5.78 -9.35
CA GLN A 165 -11.63 -4.93 -9.70
C GLN A 165 -11.98 -3.99 -8.55
N SER A 166 -12.54 -2.84 -8.88
CA SER A 166 -13.14 -1.95 -7.88
C SER A 166 -14.38 -2.58 -7.26
N LEU A 167 -14.66 -2.22 -6.02
CA LEU A 167 -15.88 -2.55 -5.31
C LEU A 167 -16.87 -1.37 -5.35
N ASP A 168 -18.13 -1.66 -5.10
CA ASP A 168 -19.14 -0.65 -4.80
C ASP A 168 -18.83 0.13 -3.51
N ARG A 169 -19.68 1.12 -3.19
CA ARG A 169 -19.48 1.97 -2.02
C ARG A 169 -19.66 1.25 -0.68
N ALA A 170 -20.28 0.07 -0.69
CA ALA A 170 -20.42 -0.80 0.48
C ALA A 170 -19.20 -1.74 0.64
N TYR A 171 -18.32 -1.82 -0.36
CA TYR A 171 -17.20 -2.75 -0.44
C TYR A 171 -17.62 -4.23 -0.51
N GLU A 172 -18.80 -4.50 -1.07
CA GLU A 172 -19.40 -5.84 -1.10
C GLU A 172 -19.41 -6.44 -2.51
N HIS A 173 -19.72 -5.65 -3.52
CA HIS A 173 -19.87 -6.13 -4.89
C HIS A 173 -18.83 -5.56 -5.85
N PHE A 174 -18.34 -6.40 -6.76
CA PHE A 174 -17.41 -5.97 -7.81
C PHE A 174 -18.11 -5.14 -8.88
N LEU A 175 -17.44 -4.08 -9.33
CA LEU A 175 -17.88 -3.24 -10.45
C LEU A 175 -17.10 -3.60 -11.72
N SER A 176 -17.78 -3.54 -12.86
CA SER A 176 -17.15 -3.73 -14.17
C SER A 176 -16.20 -2.59 -14.54
N GLU A 177 -15.22 -2.91 -15.39
CA GLU A 177 -14.32 -1.93 -15.97
C GLU A 177 -14.96 -1.16 -17.13
N SER A 178 -14.42 0.02 -17.41
CA SER A 178 -14.68 0.75 -18.65
C SER A 178 -13.44 0.72 -19.56
N PRO A 179 -13.58 0.47 -20.87
CA PRO A 179 -12.44 0.50 -21.80
C PRO A 179 -11.88 1.92 -21.99
N SER A 180 -12.67 2.96 -21.74
CA SER A 180 -12.29 4.38 -21.85
C SER A 180 -12.74 5.17 -20.62
N ILE A 181 -12.07 6.30 -20.37
CA ILE A 181 -12.62 7.37 -19.52
C ILE A 181 -13.33 8.33 -20.47
N ASP A 182 -14.66 8.23 -20.53
CA ASP A 182 -15.44 9.21 -21.27
C ASP A 182 -15.51 10.51 -20.46
N THR A 183 -14.83 11.53 -20.96
CA THR A 183 -15.12 12.90 -20.59
C THR A 183 -16.31 13.32 -21.42
N ALA A 184 -17.46 13.58 -20.80
CA ALA A 184 -18.58 14.18 -21.51
C ALA A 184 -18.10 15.53 -22.08
N ARG A 185 -17.77 15.57 -23.38
CA ARG A 185 -17.60 16.84 -24.09
C ARG A 185 -18.94 17.57 -23.98
N SER A 186 -18.93 18.72 -23.33
CA SER A 186 -20.05 19.66 -23.32
C SER A 186 -20.62 19.77 -24.73
N LYS A 187 -21.89 19.35 -24.91
CA LYS A 187 -22.66 19.75 -26.08
C LYS A 187 -23.11 21.17 -25.83
N LEU A 188 -22.27 22.13 -26.19
CA LEU A 188 -22.74 23.48 -26.48
C LEU A 188 -23.60 23.42 -27.75
N ARG A 189 -24.90 23.65 -27.57
CA ARG A 189 -25.75 24.31 -28.56
C ARG A 189 -26.61 25.33 -27.83
#